data_AF-A0A7J8F7V3-F1
#
_entry.id   AF-A0A7J8F7V3-F1
#
_cell.length_a   1.000
_cell.length_b   1.000
_cell.length_c   1.000
_cell.angle_alpha   90.00
_cell.angle_beta   90.00
_cell.angle_gamma   90.00
#
_symmetry.space_group_name_H-M   'P 1'
#
loop_
_entity.id
_entity.type
_entity.pdbx_description
1 polymer ?
#
loop_
_entity_poly.entity_id
_entity_poly.type
_entity_poly.pdbx_seq_one_letter_code
_entity_poly.pdbx_strand_id
1 'polypeptide(L)'
;MTAERHSAHERLKTSAEQHQRALSAHQQRVAALQEECRAAKMEQAAVASEFESYKVRVHNVLKQQKNKSVSQAETDEAKQEREHLEMLVDQLKIKLQDTQNNLQVTVSELQTLQSEHDTLLERHNRMLQETVSKEAELRERLCSVQSENMMLKSEHAQTVSHLTSQNEALRSSFREQVRRLQDEQRKAVETLQQQLCEVEAQLFQLRSEPATKGPASFHQPVKNLRERRNTDLPLLDMHGVAREEGEGMETTETESVSSAGTHPPSLEQLLSSPEAKLESPLWPAELTKEELMQKLSSTTKSVDHLNGLLRETEATNAILMEQIKLLKSEIRRLERNQEREKSVANLEYLKNVLLQFIFLKPGSERERLLPVIDTMLQLSPEEKGKLAAIAQGEEENASRSSGWASYLHSWSGLR
;
A
#
# COMPACT_ATOMS: atom_id res chain seq x y z
N MET A 1 -26.55 -91.82 -88.50
CA MET A 1 -27.87 -91.49 -89.12
C MET A 1 -29.07 -91.75 -88.21
N THR A 2 -29.30 -92.95 -87.65
CA THR A 2 -30.50 -93.22 -86.81
C THR A 2 -30.43 -92.59 -85.42
N ALA A 3 -29.28 -92.65 -84.74
CA ALA A 3 -29.10 -92.09 -83.40
C ALA A 3 -29.19 -90.56 -83.37
N GLU A 4 -28.60 -89.86 -84.36
CA GLU A 4 -28.68 -88.40 -84.48
C GLU A 4 -30.10 -87.93 -84.79
N ARG A 5 -30.82 -88.66 -85.65
CA ARG A 5 -32.23 -88.40 -85.94
C ARG A 5 -33.10 -88.59 -84.69
N HIS A 6 -32.83 -89.61 -83.89
CA HIS A 6 -33.54 -89.85 -82.64
C HIS A 6 -33.24 -88.76 -81.58
N SER A 7 -31.97 -88.35 -81.44
CA SER A 7 -31.57 -87.24 -80.57
C SER A 7 -32.21 -85.91 -80.98
N ALA A 8 -32.26 -85.61 -82.28
CA ALA A 8 -32.94 -84.42 -82.79
C ALA A 8 -34.46 -84.48 -82.54
N HIS A 9 -35.08 -85.66 -82.67
CA HIS A 9 -36.50 -85.86 -82.39
C HIS A 9 -36.84 -85.69 -80.91
N GLU A 10 -36.04 -86.24 -80.01
CA GLU A 10 -36.20 -86.06 -78.55
C GLU A 10 -35.99 -84.60 -78.15
N ARG A 11 -35.03 -83.89 -78.75
CA ARG A 11 -34.86 -82.43 -78.56
C ARG A 11 -36.08 -81.64 -79.03
N LEU A 12 -36.66 -81.98 -80.18
CA LEU A 12 -37.87 -81.33 -80.68
C LEU A 12 -39.09 -81.61 -79.77
N LYS A 13 -39.24 -82.85 -79.32
CA LYS A 13 -40.34 -83.27 -78.43
C LYS A 13 -40.25 -82.57 -77.07
N THR A 14 -39.07 -82.56 -76.45
CA THR A 14 -38.83 -81.84 -75.19
C THR A 14 -39.03 -80.34 -75.34
N SER A 15 -38.61 -79.74 -76.47
CA SER A 15 -38.90 -78.34 -76.80
C SER A 15 -40.41 -78.10 -76.96
N ALA A 16 -41.14 -78.96 -77.67
CA ALA A 16 -42.60 -78.84 -77.84
C ALA A 16 -43.35 -78.97 -76.50
N GLU A 17 -42.95 -79.91 -75.64
CA GLU A 17 -43.52 -80.05 -74.29
C GLU A 17 -43.19 -78.86 -73.39
N GLN A 18 -42.00 -78.27 -73.51
CA GLN A 18 -41.64 -77.03 -72.83
C GLN A 18 -42.50 -75.86 -73.32
N HIS A 19 -42.71 -75.72 -74.63
CA HIS A 19 -43.58 -74.69 -75.19
C HIS A 19 -45.04 -74.88 -74.80
N GLN A 20 -45.55 -76.11 -74.76
CA GLN A 20 -46.90 -76.41 -74.30
C GLN A 20 -47.10 -76.04 -72.83
N ARG A 21 -46.13 -76.37 -71.96
CA ARG A 21 -46.13 -75.97 -70.55
C ARG A 21 -46.08 -74.45 -70.39
N ALA A 22 -45.23 -73.77 -71.17
CA ALA A 22 -45.17 -72.31 -71.17
C ALA A 22 -46.48 -71.67 -71.64
N LEU A 23 -47.11 -72.21 -72.69
CA LEU A 23 -48.40 -71.74 -73.20
C LEU A 23 -49.51 -71.90 -72.15
N SER A 24 -49.58 -73.06 -71.49
CA SER A 24 -50.56 -73.28 -70.41
C SER A 24 -50.33 -72.34 -69.22
N ALA A 25 -49.06 -72.05 -68.86
CA ALA A 25 -48.73 -71.11 -67.80
C ALA A 25 -49.11 -69.67 -68.19
N HIS A 26 -48.88 -69.27 -69.46
CA HIS A 26 -49.32 -67.97 -69.98
C HIS A 26 -50.85 -67.87 -70.02
N GLN A 27 -51.56 -68.92 -70.42
CA GLN A 27 -53.03 -68.96 -70.41
C GLN A 27 -53.59 -68.82 -69.00
N GLN A 28 -53.04 -69.54 -68.02
CA GLN A 28 -53.41 -69.40 -66.61
C GLN A 28 -53.15 -67.98 -66.10
N ARG A 29 -52.01 -67.38 -66.48
CA ARG A 29 -51.68 -66.00 -66.11
C ARG A 29 -52.62 -64.98 -66.74
N VAL A 30 -53.04 -65.18 -68.00
CA VAL A 30 -54.03 -64.33 -68.66
C VAL A 30 -55.38 -64.45 -67.97
N ALA A 31 -55.83 -65.66 -67.62
CA ALA A 31 -57.08 -65.87 -66.90
C ALA A 31 -57.06 -65.22 -65.51
N ALA A 32 -55.95 -65.36 -64.76
CA ALA A 32 -55.78 -64.71 -63.46
C ALA A 32 -55.83 -63.18 -63.57
N LEU A 33 -55.08 -62.60 -64.51
CA LEU A 33 -55.10 -61.14 -64.74
C LEU A 33 -56.47 -60.63 -65.19
N GLN A 34 -57.23 -61.42 -65.96
CA GLN A 34 -58.59 -61.07 -66.35
C GLN A 34 -59.53 -61.03 -65.14
N GLU A 35 -59.42 -61.98 -64.23
CA GLU A 35 -60.23 -62.00 -63.01
C GLU A 35 -59.84 -60.86 -62.05
N GLU A 36 -58.54 -60.58 -61.89
CA GLU A 36 -58.06 -59.42 -61.13
C GLU A 36 -58.58 -58.10 -61.71
N CYS A 37 -58.53 -57.95 -63.04
CA CYS A 37 -59.09 -56.78 -63.73
C CYS A 37 -60.60 -56.65 -63.51
N ARG A 38 -61.32 -57.77 -63.47
CA ARG A 38 -62.77 -57.79 -63.20
C ARG A 38 -63.06 -57.41 -61.74
N ALA A 39 -62.32 -57.95 -60.79
CA ALA A 39 -62.42 -57.61 -59.37
C ALA A 39 -62.15 -56.12 -59.11
N ALA A 40 -61.04 -55.58 -59.64
CA ALA A 40 -60.69 -54.17 -59.50
C ALA A 40 -61.77 -53.23 -60.08
N LYS A 41 -62.41 -53.60 -61.20
CA LYS A 41 -63.55 -52.83 -61.76
C LYS A 41 -64.77 -52.84 -60.85
N MET A 42 -65.07 -53.96 -60.19
CA MET A 42 -66.17 -54.03 -59.23
C MET A 42 -65.89 -53.18 -57.99
N GLU A 43 -64.66 -53.22 -57.46
CA GLU A 43 -64.25 -52.38 -56.33
C GLU A 43 -64.29 -50.88 -56.68
N GLN A 44 -63.81 -50.51 -57.87
CA GLN A 44 -63.89 -49.13 -58.35
C GLN A 44 -65.35 -48.64 -58.41
N ALA A 45 -66.27 -49.46 -58.92
CA ALA A 45 -67.69 -49.13 -58.98
C ALA A 45 -68.31 -48.99 -57.58
N ALA A 46 -67.92 -49.86 -56.65
CA ALA A 46 -68.37 -49.79 -55.25
C ALA A 46 -67.90 -48.49 -54.58
N VAL A 47 -66.60 -48.17 -54.63
CA VAL A 47 -66.04 -46.93 -54.06
C VAL A 47 -66.65 -45.68 -54.71
N ALA A 48 -66.89 -45.70 -56.02
CA ALA A 48 -67.58 -44.59 -56.69
C ALA A 48 -69.00 -44.38 -56.13
N SER A 49 -69.76 -45.46 -55.92
CA SER A 49 -71.11 -45.37 -55.34
C SER A 49 -71.09 -44.89 -53.87
N GLU A 50 -70.09 -45.29 -53.09
CA GLU A 50 -69.90 -44.82 -51.72
C GLU A 50 -69.53 -43.34 -51.69
N PHE A 51 -68.70 -42.88 -52.63
CA PHE A 51 -68.33 -41.48 -52.77
C PHE A 51 -69.52 -40.61 -53.17
N GLU A 52 -70.34 -41.06 -54.12
CA GLU A 52 -71.59 -40.36 -54.47
C GLU A 52 -72.53 -40.28 -53.25
N SER A 53 -72.68 -41.38 -52.52
CA SER A 53 -73.46 -41.42 -51.28
C SER A 53 -72.88 -40.48 -50.21
N TYR A 54 -71.56 -40.40 -50.07
CA TYR A 54 -70.88 -39.47 -49.18
C TYR A 54 -71.15 -38.01 -49.56
N LYS A 55 -71.02 -37.65 -50.85
CA LYS A 55 -71.36 -36.30 -51.33
C LYS A 55 -72.80 -35.93 -50.99
N VAL A 56 -73.75 -36.83 -51.20
CA VAL A 56 -75.17 -36.60 -50.85
C VAL A 56 -75.33 -36.42 -49.34
N ARG A 57 -74.68 -37.27 -48.51
CA ARG A 57 -74.69 -37.11 -47.04
C ARG A 57 -74.12 -35.77 -46.61
N VAL A 58 -72.94 -35.39 -47.09
CA VAL A 58 -72.29 -34.10 -46.78
C VAL A 58 -73.17 -32.94 -47.24
N HIS A 59 -73.72 -33.01 -48.45
CA HIS A 59 -74.60 -31.97 -48.97
C HIS A 59 -75.87 -31.84 -48.11
N ASN A 60 -76.47 -32.96 -47.67
CA ASN A 60 -77.62 -32.95 -46.77
C ASN A 60 -77.26 -32.44 -45.37
N VAL A 61 -76.09 -32.79 -44.83
CA VAL A 61 -75.60 -32.29 -43.54
C VAL A 61 -75.36 -30.78 -43.61
N LEU A 62 -74.68 -30.29 -44.65
CA LEU A 62 -74.45 -28.86 -44.86
C LEU A 62 -75.76 -28.10 -45.08
N LYS A 63 -76.72 -28.69 -45.81
CA LYS A 63 -78.05 -28.10 -46.00
C LYS A 63 -78.87 -28.09 -44.70
N GLN A 64 -78.77 -29.12 -43.87
CA GLN A 64 -79.37 -29.13 -42.53
C GLN A 64 -78.70 -28.11 -41.60
N GLN A 65 -77.37 -27.99 -41.61
CA GLN A 65 -76.63 -26.99 -40.83
C GLN A 65 -76.97 -25.56 -41.27
N LYS A 66 -77.18 -25.33 -42.57
CA LYS A 66 -77.59 -24.03 -43.13
C LYS A 66 -79.04 -23.65 -42.79
N ASN A 67 -79.93 -24.65 -42.60
CA ASN A 67 -81.35 -24.42 -42.29
C ASN A 67 -81.65 -24.40 -40.78
N LYS A 68 -80.66 -24.69 -39.92
CA LYS A 68 -80.80 -24.60 -38.47
C LYS A 68 -80.30 -23.22 -38.04
N SER A 69 -81.22 -22.30 -37.74
CA SER A 69 -80.98 -20.93 -37.24
C SER A 69 -80.27 -20.85 -35.87
N VAL A 70 -79.67 -21.96 -35.41
CA VAL A 70 -78.82 -22.07 -34.21
C VAL A 70 -77.33 -21.87 -34.57
N SER A 71 -76.95 -22.07 -35.83
CA SER A 71 -75.55 -22.01 -36.28
C SER A 71 -74.94 -20.61 -36.27
N GLN A 72 -75.72 -19.54 -36.39
CA GLN A 72 -75.20 -18.16 -36.39
C GLN A 72 -74.60 -17.80 -35.02
N ALA A 73 -75.29 -18.16 -33.93
CA ALA A 73 -74.84 -17.92 -32.56
C ALA A 73 -73.60 -18.76 -32.20
N GLU A 74 -73.58 -20.05 -32.55
CA GLU A 74 -72.41 -20.92 -32.34
C GLU A 74 -71.20 -20.46 -33.18
N THR A 75 -71.42 -19.94 -34.40
CA THR A 75 -70.32 -19.38 -35.21
C THR A 75 -69.82 -18.04 -34.70
N ASP A 76 -70.70 -17.21 -34.14
CA ASP A 76 -70.33 -15.91 -33.57
C ASP A 76 -69.60 -16.08 -32.22
N GLU A 77 -70.02 -17.03 -31.38
CA GLU A 77 -69.32 -17.42 -30.15
C GLU A 77 -67.93 -18.02 -30.46
N ALA A 78 -67.85 -18.95 -31.41
CA ALA A 78 -66.57 -19.51 -31.85
C ALA A 78 -65.64 -18.44 -32.47
N LYS A 79 -66.21 -17.43 -33.15
CA LYS A 79 -65.45 -16.30 -33.69
C LYS A 79 -64.92 -15.40 -32.57
N GLN A 80 -65.72 -15.10 -31.56
CA GLN A 80 -65.29 -14.33 -30.38
C GLN A 80 -64.21 -15.07 -29.60
N GLU A 81 -64.35 -16.39 -29.40
CA GLU A 81 -63.33 -17.22 -28.76
C GLU A 81 -62.02 -17.22 -29.57
N ARG A 82 -62.11 -17.32 -30.90
CA ARG A 82 -60.93 -17.23 -31.78
C ARG A 82 -60.23 -15.87 -31.64
N GLU A 83 -60.97 -14.76 -31.66
CA GLU A 83 -60.44 -13.41 -31.49
C GLU A 83 -59.79 -13.25 -30.10
N HIS A 84 -60.40 -13.79 -29.05
CA HIS A 84 -59.82 -13.80 -27.70
C HIS A 84 -58.52 -14.61 -27.62
N LEU A 85 -58.49 -15.81 -28.21
CA LEU A 85 -57.28 -16.62 -28.27
C LEU A 85 -56.18 -15.95 -29.11
N GLU A 86 -56.54 -15.26 -30.19
CA GLU A 86 -55.60 -14.49 -31.01
C GLU A 86 -55.00 -13.33 -30.23
N MET A 87 -55.80 -12.56 -29.48
CA MET A 87 -55.31 -11.53 -28.55
C MET A 87 -54.39 -12.12 -27.47
N LEU A 88 -54.73 -13.29 -26.92
CA LEU A 88 -53.89 -13.96 -25.92
C LEU A 88 -52.56 -14.42 -26.51
N VAL A 89 -52.58 -14.96 -27.74
CA VAL A 89 -51.37 -15.34 -28.47
C VAL A 89 -50.48 -14.12 -28.72
N ASP A 90 -51.05 -12.99 -29.14
CA ASP A 90 -50.26 -11.77 -29.35
C ASP A 90 -49.72 -11.18 -28.05
N GLN A 91 -50.49 -11.23 -26.96
CA GLN A 91 -50.01 -10.88 -25.63
C GLN A 91 -48.84 -11.77 -25.19
N LEU A 92 -48.91 -13.08 -25.44
CA LEU A 92 -47.83 -14.03 -25.13
C LEU A 92 -46.61 -13.80 -26.01
N LYS A 93 -46.77 -13.46 -27.30
CA LYS A 93 -45.66 -13.08 -28.17
C LYS A 93 -44.93 -11.83 -27.67
N ILE A 94 -45.68 -10.80 -27.25
CA ILE A 94 -45.09 -9.57 -26.68
C ILE A 94 -44.29 -9.92 -25.41
N LYS A 95 -44.88 -10.69 -24.48
CA LYS A 95 -44.17 -11.13 -23.26
C LYS A 95 -42.94 -11.97 -23.56
N LEU A 96 -43.00 -12.85 -24.56
CA LEU A 96 -41.84 -13.64 -25.00
C LEU A 96 -40.74 -12.74 -25.55
N GLN A 97 -41.10 -11.75 -26.37
CA GLN A 97 -40.14 -10.79 -26.91
C GLN A 97 -39.51 -9.93 -25.79
N ASP A 98 -40.31 -9.45 -24.84
CA ASP A 98 -39.82 -8.65 -23.70
C ASP A 98 -38.87 -9.46 -22.82
N THR A 99 -39.22 -10.71 -22.50
CA THR A 99 -38.34 -11.61 -21.73
C THR A 99 -37.06 -11.96 -22.49
N GLN A 100 -37.12 -12.13 -23.80
CA GLN A 100 -35.95 -12.34 -24.65
C GLN A 100 -35.03 -11.11 -24.68
N ASN A 101 -35.60 -9.91 -24.79
CA ASN A 101 -34.84 -8.66 -24.74
C ASN A 101 -34.19 -8.47 -23.37
N ASN A 102 -34.91 -8.71 -22.28
CA ASN A 102 -34.37 -8.64 -20.91
C ASN A 102 -33.25 -9.67 -20.68
N LEU A 103 -33.40 -10.89 -21.19
CA LEU A 103 -32.34 -11.89 -21.16
C LEU A 103 -31.10 -11.42 -21.92
N GLN A 104 -31.28 -10.82 -23.09
CA GLN A 104 -30.16 -10.28 -23.87
C GLN A 104 -29.43 -9.17 -23.13
N VAL A 105 -30.15 -8.25 -22.48
CA VAL A 105 -29.57 -7.17 -21.66
C VAL A 105 -28.78 -7.76 -20.49
N THR A 106 -29.38 -8.65 -19.70
CA THR A 106 -28.71 -9.27 -18.55
C THR A 106 -27.48 -10.09 -18.95
N VAL A 107 -27.49 -10.77 -20.10
CA VAL A 107 -26.30 -11.46 -20.65
C VAL A 107 -25.20 -10.46 -21.01
N SER A 108 -25.55 -9.33 -21.63
CA SER A 108 -24.56 -8.30 -21.94
C SER A 108 -23.95 -7.66 -20.69
N GLU A 109 -24.77 -7.41 -19.66
CA GLU A 109 -24.32 -6.89 -18.36
C GLU A 109 -23.40 -7.88 -17.63
N LEU A 110 -23.72 -9.18 -17.67
CA LEU A 110 -22.84 -10.22 -17.13
C LEU A 110 -21.50 -10.26 -17.87
N GLN A 111 -21.51 -10.11 -19.20
CA GLN A 111 -20.28 -10.09 -19.98
C GLN A 111 -19.42 -8.86 -19.66
N THR A 112 -20.02 -7.68 -19.48
CA THR A 112 -19.27 -6.49 -19.06
C THR A 112 -18.70 -6.65 -17.65
N LEU A 113 -19.51 -7.12 -16.70
CA LEU A 113 -19.06 -7.38 -15.33
C LEU A 113 -17.93 -8.42 -15.27
N GLN A 114 -18.00 -9.45 -16.11
CA GLN A 114 -16.94 -10.45 -16.21
C GLN A 114 -15.63 -9.83 -16.73
N SER A 115 -15.70 -8.96 -17.74
CA SER A 115 -14.50 -8.26 -18.23
C SER A 115 -13.92 -7.27 -17.21
N GLU A 116 -14.77 -6.59 -16.44
CA GLU A 116 -14.35 -5.72 -15.33
C GLU A 116 -13.68 -6.51 -14.21
N HIS A 117 -14.22 -7.70 -13.88
CA HIS A 117 -13.61 -8.60 -12.92
C HIS A 117 -12.22 -9.05 -13.35
N ASP A 118 -12.06 -9.49 -14.61
CA ASP A 118 -10.79 -9.95 -15.15
C ASP A 118 -9.73 -8.83 -15.15
N THR A 119 -10.12 -7.62 -15.57
CA THR A 119 -9.21 -6.45 -15.56
C THR A 119 -8.81 -6.02 -14.15
N LEU A 120 -9.74 -6.08 -13.19
CA LEU A 120 -9.45 -5.78 -11.78
C LEU A 120 -8.50 -6.83 -11.18
N LEU A 121 -8.71 -8.10 -11.49
CA LEU A 121 -7.86 -9.20 -11.04
C LEU A 121 -6.45 -9.07 -11.61
N GLU A 122 -6.30 -8.69 -12.88
CA GLU A 122 -5.00 -8.42 -13.48
C GLU A 122 -4.28 -7.24 -12.81
N ARG A 123 -5.01 -6.14 -12.54
CA ARG A 123 -4.46 -4.98 -11.83
C ARG A 123 -4.02 -5.34 -10.41
N HIS A 124 -4.81 -6.12 -9.69
CA HIS A 124 -4.46 -6.60 -8.35
C HIS A 124 -3.18 -7.44 -8.38
N ASN A 125 -3.10 -8.41 -9.30
CA ASN A 125 -1.91 -9.26 -9.44
C ASN A 125 -0.65 -8.44 -9.79
N ARG A 126 -0.79 -7.42 -10.66
CA ARG A 126 0.31 -6.51 -11.00
C ARG A 126 0.79 -5.72 -9.79
N MET A 127 -0.13 -5.13 -9.02
CA MET A 127 0.20 -4.40 -7.79
C MET A 127 0.89 -5.32 -6.77
N LEU A 128 0.42 -6.55 -6.61
CA LEU A 128 1.01 -7.55 -5.73
C LEU A 128 2.45 -7.85 -6.15
N GLN A 129 2.68 -8.09 -7.45
CA GLN A 129 4.03 -8.34 -7.99
C GLN A 129 4.97 -7.16 -7.80
N GLU A 130 4.50 -5.92 -8.04
CA GLU A 130 5.27 -4.71 -7.79
C GLU A 130 5.63 -4.55 -6.31
N THR A 131 4.70 -4.87 -5.42
CA THR A 131 4.91 -4.78 -3.96
C THR A 131 5.95 -5.79 -3.50
N VAL A 132 5.84 -7.05 -3.96
CA VAL A 132 6.83 -8.10 -3.66
C VAL A 132 8.21 -7.73 -4.22
N SER A 133 8.27 -7.16 -5.42
CA SER A 133 9.54 -6.75 -6.04
C SER A 133 10.20 -5.60 -5.26
N LYS A 134 9.42 -4.59 -4.85
CA LYS A 134 9.90 -3.48 -4.02
C LYS A 134 10.35 -3.96 -2.64
N GLU A 135 9.63 -4.90 -2.03
CA GLU A 135 10.02 -5.49 -0.75
C GLU A 135 11.36 -6.23 -0.88
N ALA A 136 11.56 -7.02 -1.94
CA ALA A 136 12.83 -7.70 -2.21
C ALA A 136 13.99 -6.71 -2.38
N GLU A 137 13.78 -5.63 -3.15
CA GLU A 137 14.78 -4.57 -3.34
C GLU A 137 15.15 -3.86 -2.03
N LEU A 138 14.15 -3.55 -1.18
CA LEU A 138 14.39 -2.93 0.12
C LEU A 138 15.14 -3.86 1.07
N ARG A 139 14.82 -5.16 1.06
CA ARG A 139 15.54 -6.17 1.84
C ARG A 139 17.00 -6.29 1.40
N GLU A 140 17.26 -6.29 0.09
CA GLU A 140 18.63 -6.31 -0.44
C GLU A 140 19.42 -5.07 -0.03
N ARG A 141 18.83 -3.88 -0.16
CA ARG A 141 19.45 -2.62 0.28
C ARG A 141 19.77 -2.62 1.77
N LEU A 142 18.84 -3.12 2.60
CA LEU A 142 19.07 -3.24 4.05
C LEU A 142 20.26 -4.17 4.34
N CYS A 143 20.34 -5.32 3.68
CA CYS A 143 21.48 -6.24 3.80
C CYS A 143 22.80 -5.57 3.38
N SER A 144 22.82 -4.81 2.27
CA SER A 144 24.01 -4.08 1.81
C SER A 144 24.48 -3.09 2.87
N VAL A 145 23.58 -2.20 3.31
CA VAL A 145 23.89 -1.17 4.31
C VAL A 145 24.32 -1.80 5.63
N GLN A 146 23.69 -2.90 6.05
CA GLN A 146 24.09 -3.62 7.26
C GLN A 146 25.51 -4.19 7.13
N SER A 147 25.85 -4.77 5.98
CA SER A 147 27.19 -5.30 5.71
C SER A 147 28.26 -4.19 5.68
N GLU A 148 27.97 -3.06 5.03
CA GLU A 148 28.83 -1.87 5.01
C GLU A 148 29.02 -1.29 6.40
N ASN A 149 27.95 -1.21 7.20
CA ASN A 149 28.02 -0.73 8.59
C ASN A 149 28.87 -1.65 9.46
N MET A 150 28.77 -2.97 9.29
CA MET A 150 29.63 -3.93 9.99
C MET A 150 31.11 -3.76 9.59
N MET A 151 31.37 -3.58 8.30
CA MET A 151 32.73 -3.34 7.79
C MET A 151 33.30 -2.03 8.35
N LEU A 152 32.59 -0.92 8.25
CA LEU A 152 33.00 0.38 8.83
C LEU A 152 33.21 0.32 10.34
N LYS A 153 32.36 -0.39 11.08
CA LYS A 153 32.55 -0.61 12.54
C LYS A 153 33.84 -1.39 12.81
N SER A 154 34.15 -2.39 11.99
CA SER A 154 35.38 -3.17 12.14
C SER A 154 36.63 -2.34 11.82
N GLU A 155 36.60 -1.53 10.76
CA GLU A 155 37.69 -0.62 10.39
C GLU A 155 37.91 0.47 11.45
N HIS A 156 36.82 1.03 11.97
CA HIS A 156 36.87 1.99 13.07
C HIS A 156 37.48 1.37 14.33
N ALA A 157 37.03 0.18 14.73
CA ALA A 157 37.59 -0.54 15.87
C ALA A 157 39.09 -0.85 15.71
N GLN A 158 39.51 -1.25 14.50
CA GLN A 158 40.93 -1.45 14.18
C GLN A 158 41.73 -0.15 14.29
N THR A 159 41.21 0.96 13.75
CA THR A 159 41.86 2.28 13.81
C THR A 159 42.00 2.77 15.25
N VAL A 160 40.95 2.62 16.06
CA VAL A 160 40.97 2.96 17.49
C VAL A 160 41.98 2.10 18.24
N SER A 161 42.02 0.79 17.98
CA SER A 161 43.02 -0.10 18.59
C SER A 161 44.45 0.32 18.21
N HIS A 162 44.68 0.67 16.95
CA HIS A 162 45.98 1.11 16.47
C HIS A 162 46.43 2.42 17.15
N LEU A 163 45.57 3.44 17.16
CA LEU A 163 45.85 4.73 17.81
C LEU A 163 46.04 4.58 19.32
N THR A 164 45.27 3.69 19.97
CA THR A 164 45.41 3.40 21.40
C THR A 164 46.79 2.80 21.68
N SER A 165 47.21 1.79 20.91
CA SER A 165 48.53 1.16 21.07
C SER A 165 49.69 2.14 20.82
N GLN A 166 49.56 3.04 19.84
CA GLN A 166 50.55 4.07 19.56
C GLN A 166 50.64 5.09 20.70
N ASN A 167 49.50 5.54 21.23
CA ASN A 167 49.46 6.43 22.40
C ASN A 167 50.08 5.78 23.64
N GLU A 168 49.81 4.50 23.88
CA GLU A 168 50.42 3.75 24.99
C GLU A 168 51.93 3.63 24.85
N ALA A 169 52.43 3.36 23.64
CA ALA A 169 53.87 3.31 23.35
C ALA A 169 54.56 4.68 23.53
N LEU A 170 53.91 5.78 23.11
CA LEU A 170 54.42 7.13 23.35
C LEU A 170 54.42 7.46 24.84
N ARG A 171 53.32 7.17 25.55
CA ARG A 171 53.21 7.38 27.00
C ARG A 171 54.25 6.57 27.78
N SER A 172 54.52 5.33 27.38
CA SER A 172 55.55 4.50 28.02
C SER A 172 56.95 5.05 27.76
N SER A 173 57.24 5.49 26.53
CA SER A 173 58.51 6.14 26.17
C SER A 173 58.77 7.42 26.98
N PHE A 174 57.78 8.32 27.08
CA PHE A 174 57.92 9.54 27.89
C PHE A 174 58.07 9.22 29.38
N ARG A 175 57.34 8.23 29.91
CA ARG A 175 57.54 7.76 31.29
C ARG A 175 58.96 7.25 31.52
N GLU A 176 59.51 6.48 30.59
CA GLU A 176 60.88 5.98 30.65
C GLU A 176 61.91 7.12 30.61
N GLN A 177 61.68 8.13 29.76
CA GLN A 177 62.56 9.30 29.67
C GLN A 177 62.54 10.12 30.96
N VAL A 178 61.38 10.35 31.55
CA VAL A 178 61.26 11.03 32.85
C VAL A 178 61.97 10.24 33.94
N ARG A 179 61.81 8.91 33.98
CA ARG A 179 62.52 8.07 34.96
C ARG A 179 64.04 8.17 34.80
N ARG A 180 64.54 8.08 33.56
CA ARG A 180 65.97 8.24 33.26
C ARG A 180 66.52 9.59 33.73
N LEU A 181 65.81 10.69 33.42
CA LEU A 181 66.19 12.02 33.89
C LEU A 181 66.17 12.14 35.41
N GLN A 182 65.18 11.55 36.09
CA GLN A 182 65.13 11.51 37.55
C GLN A 182 66.29 10.74 38.16
N ASP A 183 66.67 9.60 37.57
CA ASP A 183 67.81 8.80 38.02
C ASP A 183 69.14 9.51 37.78
N GLU A 184 69.29 10.22 36.65
CA GLU A 184 70.46 11.06 36.37
C GLU A 184 70.57 12.23 37.35
N GLN A 185 69.46 12.94 37.63
CA GLN A 185 69.43 13.99 38.64
C GLN A 185 69.77 13.45 40.03
N ARG A 186 69.23 12.30 40.41
CA ARG A 186 69.53 11.63 41.68
C ARG A 186 71.02 11.34 41.80
N LYS A 187 71.62 10.71 40.78
CA LYS A 187 73.07 10.43 40.75
C LYS A 187 73.91 11.71 40.81
N ALA A 188 73.52 12.76 40.09
CA ALA A 188 74.23 14.04 40.12
C ALA A 188 74.15 14.72 41.50
N VAL A 189 73.01 14.61 42.21
CA VAL A 189 72.88 15.09 43.58
C VAL A 189 73.74 14.27 44.54
N GLU A 190 73.75 12.94 44.40
CA GLU A 190 74.60 12.06 45.21
C GLU A 190 76.10 12.36 45.03
N THR A 191 76.55 12.61 43.80
CA THR A 191 77.96 12.99 43.54
C THR A 191 78.30 14.37 44.10
N LEU A 192 77.42 15.37 43.95
CA LEU A 192 77.61 16.68 44.55
C LEU A 192 77.63 16.63 46.08
N GLN A 193 76.79 15.80 46.69
CA GLN A 193 76.82 15.56 48.14
C GLN A 193 78.14 14.93 48.58
N GLN A 194 78.65 13.93 47.85
CA GLN A 194 79.96 13.33 48.14
C GLN A 194 81.08 14.37 48.08
N GLN A 195 81.12 15.20 47.04
CA GLN A 195 82.09 16.28 46.89
C GLN A 195 81.99 17.32 48.02
N LEU A 196 80.77 17.69 48.43
CA LEU A 196 80.56 18.58 49.58
C LEU A 196 81.13 17.97 50.87
N CYS A 197 80.85 16.70 51.15
CA CYS A 197 81.40 16.02 52.32
C CYS A 197 82.94 15.95 52.30
N GLU A 198 83.55 15.72 51.14
CA GLU A 198 85.02 15.74 50.98
C GLU A 198 85.60 17.12 51.29
N VAL A 199 84.99 18.19 50.74
CA VAL A 199 85.43 19.58 50.99
C VAL A 199 85.20 19.98 52.45
N GLU A 200 84.07 19.60 53.05
CA GLU A 200 83.79 19.82 54.47
C GLU A 200 84.84 19.12 55.36
N ALA A 201 85.23 17.88 55.03
CA ALA A 201 86.28 17.16 55.74
C ALA A 201 87.64 17.85 55.59
N GLN A 202 87.99 18.35 54.41
CA GLN A 202 89.22 19.13 54.18
C GLN A 202 89.21 20.44 54.99
N LEU A 203 88.12 21.19 54.97
CA LEU A 203 87.97 22.42 55.77
C LEU A 203 88.09 22.14 57.27
N PHE A 204 87.51 21.03 57.74
CA PHE A 204 87.64 20.61 59.14
C PHE A 204 89.09 20.30 59.51
N GLN A 205 89.84 19.60 58.64
CA GLN A 205 91.27 19.34 58.84
C GLN A 205 92.09 20.63 58.93
N LEU A 206 91.90 21.58 57.99
CA LEU A 206 92.57 22.89 57.99
C LEU A 206 92.23 23.75 59.22
N ARG A 207 91.04 23.60 59.80
CA ARG A 207 90.64 24.30 61.04
C ARG A 207 91.21 23.67 62.31
N SER A 208 91.53 22.37 62.26
CA SER A 208 92.01 21.59 63.41
C SER A 208 93.52 21.71 63.65
N GLU A 209 94.26 22.37 62.75
CA GLU A 209 95.67 22.71 62.90
C GLU A 209 95.87 23.87 63.93
N PRO A 210 96.85 23.79 64.86
CA PRO A 210 96.99 24.80 65.91
C PRO A 210 97.59 26.11 65.36
N ALA A 211 96.89 27.21 65.63
CA ALA A 211 97.31 28.56 65.27
C ALA A 211 98.62 28.98 65.98
N THR A 212 99.61 29.47 65.21
CA THR A 212 100.72 30.28 65.72
C THR A 212 100.90 31.57 64.88
N LYS A 213 100.39 32.69 65.42
CA LYS A 213 100.70 34.15 65.26
C LYS A 213 101.40 34.62 63.95
N GLY A 214 100.79 35.44 63.07
CA GLY A 214 100.61 36.93 63.10
C GLY A 214 101.61 37.65 62.14
N PRO A 215 101.48 38.93 61.66
CA PRO A 215 100.62 40.07 62.07
C PRO A 215 100.00 40.98 60.94
N ALA A 216 99.21 41.99 61.35
CA ALA A 216 99.00 43.34 60.76
C ALA A 216 98.42 43.48 59.31
N SER A 217 97.70 44.52 58.86
CA SER A 217 97.04 45.69 59.42
C SER A 217 96.33 46.43 58.25
N PHE A 218 95.27 47.18 58.57
CA PHE A 218 94.81 48.45 57.95
C PHE A 218 94.03 48.53 56.61
N HIS A 219 92.96 49.34 56.74
CA HIS A 219 92.37 50.33 55.80
C HIS A 219 91.32 49.91 54.73
N GLN A 220 90.08 50.34 54.99
CA GLN A 220 89.02 50.75 54.04
C GLN A 220 89.51 51.86 53.07
N PRO A 221 88.92 52.04 51.86
CA PRO A 221 87.82 53.02 51.68
C PRO A 221 86.85 52.83 50.47
N VAL A 222 85.56 53.24 50.63
CA VAL A 222 84.53 53.84 49.70
C VAL A 222 84.37 53.35 48.22
N LYS A 223 83.22 53.38 47.49
CA LYS A 223 82.05 54.29 47.39
C LYS A 223 81.04 53.74 46.34
N ASN A 224 79.73 53.96 46.57
CA ASN A 224 78.61 54.27 45.64
C ASN A 224 78.32 53.33 44.43
N LEU A 225 77.06 53.11 43.99
CA LEU A 225 76.09 54.12 43.55
C LEU A 225 74.75 53.44 43.18
N ARG A 226 73.62 53.94 43.75
CA ARG A 226 72.24 54.13 43.20
C ARG A 226 71.55 52.98 42.42
N GLU A 227 70.23 52.82 42.31
CA GLU A 227 68.99 53.60 42.50
C GLU A 227 67.85 52.55 42.44
N ARG A 228 66.91 52.49 43.39
CA ARG A 228 65.58 53.13 43.39
C ARG A 228 64.55 52.56 42.37
N ARG A 229 63.42 52.10 42.94
CA ARG A 229 62.01 52.09 42.43
C ARG A 229 61.67 51.01 41.37
N ASN A 230 60.47 50.42 41.29
CA ASN A 230 59.09 50.65 41.76
C ASN A 230 58.41 49.25 41.88
N THR A 231 57.47 48.99 42.81
CA THR A 231 56.00 49.00 42.56
C THR A 231 55.64 48.28 41.24
N ASP A 232 54.98 47.11 41.23
CA ASP A 232 53.57 46.93 41.56
C ASP A 232 53.19 45.48 41.94
N LEU A 233 52.29 45.37 42.92
CA LEU A 233 51.36 44.25 43.16
C LEU A 233 50.31 44.21 42.01
N PRO A 234 49.67 43.05 41.68
CA PRO A 234 48.69 42.40 42.56
C PRO A 234 48.75 40.85 42.55
N LEU A 235 48.63 40.20 43.71
CA LEU A 235 47.37 39.66 44.25
C LEU A 235 46.46 39.04 43.17
N LEU A 236 46.61 37.73 42.96
CA LEU A 236 45.61 36.94 42.25
C LEU A 236 44.90 36.03 43.26
N ASP A 237 43.65 36.43 43.45
CA ASP A 237 42.59 35.92 44.29
C ASP A 237 42.14 34.51 43.84
N MET A 238 41.86 33.66 44.83
CA MET A 238 41.38 32.31 44.65
C MET A 238 39.90 32.26 45.00
N HIS A 239 38.97 32.55 44.07
CA HIS A 239 37.56 32.14 44.17
C HIS A 239 36.93 32.07 42.77
N GLY A 240 36.37 30.93 42.39
CA GLY A 240 35.65 30.87 41.12
C GLY A 240 35.25 29.50 40.56
N VAL A 241 34.55 28.68 41.35
CA VAL A 241 33.41 27.87 40.91
C VAL A 241 33.63 26.82 39.79
N ALA A 242 33.58 25.56 40.22
CA ALA A 242 33.16 24.43 39.39
C ALA A 242 31.81 24.74 38.73
N ARG A 243 31.73 24.58 37.41
CA ARG A 243 30.47 24.52 36.67
C ARG A 243 30.45 23.29 35.77
N GLU A 244 29.42 22.50 36.05
CA GLU A 244 28.94 21.28 35.43
C GLU A 244 28.66 21.45 33.92
N GLU A 245 28.93 20.40 33.15
CA GLU A 245 28.38 20.21 31.81
C GLU A 245 26.86 20.11 31.93
N GLY A 246 26.17 21.22 31.67
CA GLY A 246 24.76 21.22 31.34
C GLY A 246 24.60 20.67 29.93
N GLU A 247 24.19 19.40 29.85
CA GLU A 247 23.59 18.80 28.68
C GLU A 247 22.33 19.58 28.27
N GLY A 248 22.14 19.73 26.96
CA GLY A 248 20.89 20.20 26.37
C GLY A 248 21.06 21.42 25.49
N MET A 249 21.23 21.19 24.18
CA MET A 249 20.48 22.03 23.26
C MET A 249 20.08 21.25 22.02
N GLU A 250 18.77 21.25 21.85
CA GLU A 250 18.01 20.71 20.75
C GLU A 250 18.40 21.46 19.47
N THR A 251 18.50 20.71 18.40
CA THR A 251 18.77 21.15 17.04
C THR A 251 17.64 22.06 16.54
N THR A 252 17.96 23.26 16.05
CA THR A 252 17.46 23.76 14.76
C THR A 252 18.24 25.00 14.32
N GLU A 253 18.82 24.88 13.12
CA GLU A 253 18.83 25.89 12.05
C GLU A 253 19.35 27.29 12.40
N THR A 254 20.64 27.53 12.12
CA THR A 254 21.04 28.80 11.49
C THR A 254 22.23 28.54 10.57
N GLU A 255 22.08 29.01 9.33
CA GLU A 255 23.09 28.94 8.28
C GLU A 255 24.39 29.61 8.73
N SER A 256 25.49 28.87 8.58
CA SER A 256 26.83 29.36 8.83
C SER A 256 27.30 30.18 7.63
N VAL A 257 27.36 31.51 7.78
CA VAL A 257 28.22 32.36 6.94
C VAL A 257 29.25 33.02 7.85
N SER A 258 30.42 32.39 7.94
CA SER A 258 31.64 33.08 8.35
C SER A 258 32.10 33.97 7.19
N SER A 259 31.97 35.28 7.35
CA SER A 259 32.76 36.27 6.64
C SER A 259 33.32 37.27 7.65
N ALA A 260 34.65 37.38 7.62
CA ALA A 260 35.55 38.36 8.22
C ALA A 260 34.96 39.47 9.11
N GLY A 261 35.51 39.59 10.32
CA GLY A 261 35.23 40.66 11.26
C GLY A 261 35.35 42.05 10.64
N THR A 262 34.30 42.85 10.80
CA THR A 262 34.39 44.30 10.84
C THR A 262 33.36 44.74 11.88
N HIS A 263 33.81 45.15 13.06
CA HIS A 263 32.93 45.81 14.03
C HIS A 263 32.45 47.14 13.40
N PRO A 264 31.15 47.50 13.43
CA PRO A 264 30.73 48.81 12.99
C PRO A 264 31.26 49.88 13.96
N PRO A 265 31.73 51.05 13.45
CA PRO A 265 32.22 52.12 14.30
C PRO A 265 31.10 52.73 15.15
N SER A 266 31.46 53.21 16.34
CA SER A 266 30.52 53.86 17.28
C SER A 266 30.03 55.19 16.73
N LEU A 267 28.77 55.53 17.03
CA LEU A 267 28.06 56.75 16.61
C LEU A 267 28.88 58.03 16.86
N GLU A 268 29.68 58.06 17.94
CA GLU A 268 30.51 59.22 18.28
C GLU A 268 31.69 59.43 17.33
N GLN A 269 32.23 58.36 16.72
CA GLN A 269 33.34 58.46 15.76
C GLN A 269 32.90 58.95 14.39
N LEU A 270 31.63 58.76 14.03
CA LEU A 270 31.05 59.27 12.78
C LEU A 270 30.72 60.76 12.85
N LEU A 271 30.35 61.26 14.03
CA LEU A 271 29.93 62.64 14.23
C LEU A 271 31.10 63.61 14.49
N SER A 272 32.30 63.10 14.78
CA SER A 272 33.48 63.91 15.10
C SER A 272 34.48 64.08 13.94
N SER A 273 34.16 63.65 12.72
CA SER A 273 35.03 63.85 11.56
C SER A 273 34.95 65.32 11.09
N PRO A 274 36.08 66.06 11.02
CA PRO A 274 36.07 67.46 10.60
C PRO A 274 35.72 67.57 9.10
N GLU A 275 34.94 68.59 8.78
CA GLU A 275 34.43 68.95 7.46
C GLU A 275 35.50 68.87 6.36
N ALA A 276 35.50 67.77 5.62
CA ALA A 276 36.16 67.67 4.33
C ALA A 276 35.07 67.45 3.28
N LYS A 277 34.67 68.57 2.66
CA LYS A 277 33.99 68.66 1.36
C LYS A 277 32.83 67.69 1.15
N LEU A 278 31.63 68.26 1.22
CA LEU A 278 30.40 67.74 0.64
C LEU A 278 30.61 67.42 -0.86
N GLU A 279 31.20 66.27 -1.18
CA GLU A 279 30.79 65.53 -2.36
C GLU A 279 29.45 64.90 -1.99
N SER A 280 28.39 65.37 -2.66
CA SER A 280 27.10 64.69 -2.65
C SER A 280 27.33 63.18 -2.74
N PRO A 281 26.68 62.35 -1.91
CA PRO A 281 26.63 60.93 -2.20
C PRO A 281 26.08 60.83 -3.62
N LEU A 282 26.91 60.37 -4.55
CA LEU A 282 26.46 59.94 -5.86
C LEU A 282 25.52 58.77 -5.57
N TRP A 283 24.23 59.08 -5.40
CA TRP A 283 23.17 58.10 -5.55
C TRP A 283 23.55 57.26 -6.76
N PRO A 284 23.64 55.92 -6.64
CA PRO A 284 23.93 55.09 -7.80
C PRO A 284 23.01 55.56 -8.92
N ALA A 285 23.63 55.88 -10.06
CA ALA A 285 22.99 56.43 -11.25
C ALA A 285 21.56 55.91 -11.37
N GLU A 286 20.60 56.83 -11.53
CA GLU A 286 19.17 56.55 -11.72
C GLU A 286 19.01 55.23 -12.46
N LEU A 287 18.67 54.17 -11.71
CA LEU A 287 18.45 52.84 -12.26
C LEU A 287 17.51 53.05 -13.43
N THR A 288 17.99 52.71 -14.63
CA THR A 288 17.18 52.94 -15.83
C THR A 288 15.88 52.18 -15.66
N LYS A 289 14.78 52.74 -16.18
CA LYS A 289 13.44 52.15 -16.04
C LYS A 289 13.45 50.67 -16.46
N GLU A 290 14.28 50.34 -17.44
CA GLU A 290 14.54 49.01 -17.97
C GLU A 290 15.19 48.08 -16.94
N GLU A 291 16.20 48.53 -16.17
CA GLU A 291 16.83 47.76 -15.10
C GLU A 291 15.86 47.51 -13.93
N LEU A 292 15.03 48.50 -13.59
CA LEU A 292 13.98 48.34 -12.58
C LEU A 292 12.92 47.33 -13.04
N MET A 293 12.50 47.39 -14.30
CA MET A 293 11.58 46.41 -14.88
C MET A 293 12.20 45.01 -14.90
N GLN A 294 13.48 44.89 -15.22
CA GLN A 294 14.19 43.61 -15.21
C GLN A 294 14.26 43.02 -13.80
N LYS A 295 14.67 43.83 -12.80
CA LYS A 295 14.70 43.40 -11.38
C LYS A 295 13.32 43.07 -10.84
N LEU A 296 12.29 43.83 -11.20
CA LEU A 296 10.92 43.52 -10.84
C LEU A 296 10.52 42.18 -11.45
N SER A 297 10.77 41.97 -12.74
CA SER A 297 10.44 40.71 -13.42
C SER A 297 11.18 39.50 -12.85
N SER A 298 12.45 39.63 -12.45
CA SER A 298 13.20 38.55 -11.81
C SER A 298 12.68 38.26 -10.40
N THR A 299 12.32 39.31 -9.66
CA THR A 299 11.76 39.17 -8.31
C THR A 299 10.38 38.53 -8.36
N THR A 300 9.51 38.95 -9.30
CA THR A 300 8.20 38.34 -9.53
C THR A 300 8.34 36.85 -9.87
N LYS A 301 9.25 36.49 -10.79
CA LYS A 301 9.52 35.08 -11.12
C LYS A 301 10.02 34.27 -9.91
N SER A 302 10.87 34.86 -9.07
CA SER A 302 11.36 34.23 -7.84
C SER A 302 10.22 34.00 -6.84
N VAL A 303 9.37 35.00 -6.64
CA VAL A 303 8.17 34.90 -5.78
C VAL A 303 7.20 33.84 -6.30
N ASP A 304 6.96 33.77 -7.61
CA ASP A 304 6.11 32.75 -8.21
C ASP A 304 6.67 31.34 -8.00
N HIS A 305 7.99 31.16 -8.13
CA HIS A 305 8.66 29.89 -7.86
C HIS A 305 8.57 29.48 -6.38
N LEU A 306 8.84 30.41 -5.45
CA LEU A 306 8.71 30.17 -4.01
C LEU A 306 7.27 29.84 -3.61
N ASN A 307 6.28 30.51 -4.20
CA ASN A 307 4.87 30.19 -4.00
C ASN A 307 4.51 28.79 -4.53
N GLY A 308 5.11 28.38 -5.66
CA GLY A 308 4.99 27.02 -6.17
C GLY A 308 5.53 25.98 -5.18
N LEU A 309 6.77 26.18 -4.72
CA LEU A 309 7.39 25.31 -3.72
C LEU A 309 6.60 25.27 -2.39
N LEU A 310 6.05 26.41 -1.96
CA LEU A 310 5.21 26.48 -0.76
C LEU A 310 3.95 25.62 -0.93
N ARG A 311 3.25 25.73 -2.07
CA ARG A 311 2.06 24.91 -2.34
C ARG A 311 2.38 23.42 -2.41
N GLU A 312 3.51 23.06 -3.03
CA GLU A 312 3.98 21.68 -3.06
C GLU A 312 4.31 21.16 -1.65
N THR A 313 4.92 22.00 -0.82
CA THR A 313 5.22 21.69 0.59
C THR A 313 3.94 21.56 1.43
N GLU A 314 2.96 22.43 1.24
CA GLU A 314 1.65 22.37 1.90
C GLU A 314 0.89 21.10 1.51
N ALA A 315 0.89 20.75 0.22
CA ALA A 315 0.25 19.55 -0.29
C ALA A 315 0.89 18.27 0.26
N THR A 316 2.23 18.21 0.27
CA THR A 316 2.96 17.07 0.86
C THR A 316 2.73 16.96 2.36
N ASN A 317 2.70 18.09 3.08
CA ASN A 317 2.40 18.12 4.51
C ASN A 317 0.97 17.63 4.80
N ALA A 318 -0.03 18.03 4.00
CA ALA A 318 -1.40 17.53 4.12
C ALA A 318 -1.47 16.00 3.98
N ILE A 319 -0.74 15.44 3.00
CA ILE A 319 -0.67 13.98 2.80
C ILE A 319 0.02 13.30 3.99
N LEU A 320 1.12 13.85 4.50
CA LEU A 320 1.82 13.31 5.67
C LEU A 320 0.93 13.34 6.92
N MET A 321 0.14 14.40 7.12
CA MET A 321 -0.82 14.47 8.22
C MET A 321 -1.92 13.39 8.12
N GLU A 322 -2.46 13.15 6.93
CA GLU A 322 -3.42 12.06 6.68
C GLU A 322 -2.79 10.69 6.96
N GLN A 323 -1.56 10.45 6.48
CA GLN A 323 -0.83 9.21 6.76
C GLN A 323 -0.59 9.01 8.26
N ILE A 324 -0.21 10.07 8.99
CA ILE A 324 -0.03 10.00 10.44
C ILE A 324 -1.35 9.62 11.13
N LYS A 325 -2.49 10.18 10.70
CA LYS A 325 -3.80 9.81 11.26
C LYS A 325 -4.11 8.34 11.00
N LEU A 326 -3.90 7.86 9.77
CA LEU A 326 -4.14 6.46 9.39
C LEU A 326 -3.21 5.50 10.14
N LEU A 327 -1.93 5.82 10.27
CA LEU A 327 -0.98 5.01 11.02
C LEU A 327 -1.34 4.96 12.50
N LYS A 328 -1.73 6.10 13.09
CA LYS A 328 -2.19 6.14 14.49
C LYS A 328 -3.47 5.31 14.70
N SER A 329 -4.42 5.36 13.78
CA SER A 329 -5.64 4.54 13.88
C SER A 329 -5.33 3.05 13.71
N GLU A 330 -4.41 2.71 12.81
CA GLU A 330 -3.96 1.34 12.57
C GLU A 330 -3.20 0.76 13.77
N ILE A 331 -2.28 1.52 14.38
CA ILE A 331 -1.60 1.11 15.63
C ILE A 331 -2.64 0.84 16.72
N ARG A 332 -3.57 1.76 16.95
CA ARG A 332 -4.66 1.55 17.93
C ARG A 332 -5.54 0.35 17.60
N ARG A 333 -5.73 0.04 16.32
CA ARG A 333 -6.48 -1.15 15.87
C ARG A 333 -5.71 -2.43 16.17
N LEU A 334 -4.41 -2.44 15.90
CA LEU A 334 -3.52 -3.57 16.16
C LEU A 334 -3.37 -3.83 17.66
N GLU A 335 -3.19 -2.79 18.48
CA GLU A 335 -3.15 -2.89 19.95
C GLU A 335 -4.42 -3.54 20.50
N ARG A 336 -5.60 -3.07 20.09
CA ARG A 336 -6.89 -3.67 20.48
C ARG A 336 -7.04 -5.11 20.00
N ASN A 337 -6.47 -5.46 18.84
CA ASN A 337 -6.48 -6.83 18.35
C ASN A 337 -5.59 -7.75 19.20
N GLN A 338 -4.39 -7.29 19.53
CA GLN A 338 -3.48 -8.01 20.41
C GLN A 338 -4.09 -8.21 21.81
N GLU A 339 -4.82 -7.22 22.33
CA GLU A 339 -5.54 -7.35 23.58
C GLU A 339 -6.72 -8.34 23.48
N ARG A 340 -7.43 -8.39 22.35
CA ARG A 340 -8.43 -9.43 22.07
C ARG A 340 -7.82 -10.83 22.05
N GLU A 341 -6.62 -11.00 21.48
CA GLU A 341 -5.94 -12.30 21.48
C GLU A 341 -5.70 -12.83 22.90
N LYS A 342 -5.41 -11.94 23.86
CA LYS A 342 -5.28 -12.31 25.28
C LYS A 342 -6.59 -12.78 25.89
N SER A 343 -7.74 -12.32 25.38
CA SER A 343 -9.08 -12.70 25.85
C SER A 343 -9.73 -13.85 25.06
N VAL A 344 -9.05 -14.42 24.04
CA VAL A 344 -9.58 -15.52 23.19
C VAL A 344 -9.97 -16.77 23.98
N ALA A 345 -9.31 -17.05 25.11
CA ALA A 345 -9.69 -18.17 25.98
C ALA A 345 -11.09 -18.03 26.59
N ASN A 346 -11.66 -16.81 26.58
CA ASN A 346 -12.95 -16.48 27.19
C ASN A 346 -14.10 -16.36 26.17
N LEU A 347 -13.96 -16.91 24.96
CA LEU A 347 -15.00 -16.82 23.92
C LEU A 347 -16.35 -17.41 24.35
N GLU A 348 -16.36 -18.50 25.12
CA GLU A 348 -17.60 -19.10 25.66
C GLU A 348 -18.30 -18.16 26.65
N TYR A 349 -17.53 -17.50 27.52
CA TYR A 349 -18.06 -16.49 28.43
C TYR A 349 -18.63 -15.30 27.66
N LEU A 350 -17.89 -14.80 26.67
CA LEU A 350 -18.33 -13.71 25.79
C LEU A 350 -19.62 -14.07 25.04
N LYS A 351 -19.74 -15.31 24.53
CA LYS A 351 -20.97 -15.82 23.91
C LYS A 351 -22.16 -15.66 24.86
N ASN A 352 -22.01 -16.08 26.11
CA ASN A 352 -23.09 -16.01 27.10
C ASN A 352 -23.45 -14.55 27.45
N VAL A 353 -22.45 -13.68 27.61
CA VAL A 353 -22.63 -12.25 27.87
C VAL A 353 -23.32 -11.54 26.69
N LEU A 354 -22.93 -11.83 25.46
CA LEU A 354 -23.56 -11.27 24.26
C LEU A 354 -25.00 -11.75 24.08
N LEU A 355 -25.26 -13.04 24.34
CA LEU A 355 -26.63 -13.57 24.32
C LEU A 355 -27.49 -12.87 25.38
N GLN A 356 -27.00 -12.71 26.60
CA GLN A 356 -27.69 -11.92 27.63
C GLN A 356 -27.92 -10.48 27.16
N PHE A 357 -26.91 -9.82 26.59
CA PHE A 357 -27.04 -8.44 26.09
C PHE A 357 -28.09 -8.28 24.99
N ILE A 358 -28.28 -9.28 24.12
CA ILE A 358 -29.27 -9.24 23.03
C ILE A 358 -30.70 -9.48 23.57
N PHE A 359 -30.86 -10.38 24.54
CA PHE A 359 -32.19 -10.73 25.08
C PHE A 359 -32.68 -9.82 26.20
N LEU A 360 -31.79 -9.06 26.85
CA LEU A 360 -32.16 -8.07 27.85
C LEU A 360 -32.83 -6.85 27.21
N LYS A 361 -33.88 -6.34 27.87
CA LYS A 361 -34.52 -5.09 27.48
C LYS A 361 -33.54 -3.92 27.67
N PRO A 362 -33.66 -2.83 26.88
CA PRO A 362 -32.91 -1.61 27.15
C PRO A 362 -33.13 -1.13 28.58
N GLY A 363 -32.04 -0.75 29.27
CA GLY A 363 -32.05 -0.41 30.69
C GLY A 363 -30.73 -0.74 31.39
N SER A 364 -30.69 -0.48 32.71
CA SER A 364 -29.48 -0.55 33.54
C SER A 364 -28.82 -1.94 33.59
N GLU A 365 -29.60 -3.01 33.39
CA GLU A 365 -29.06 -4.38 33.30
C GLU A 365 -28.25 -4.60 32.02
N ARG A 366 -28.68 -4.01 30.91
CA ARG A 366 -28.00 -4.08 29.62
C ARG A 366 -26.73 -3.21 29.61
N GLU A 367 -26.78 -2.03 30.25
CA GLU A 367 -25.60 -1.18 30.45
C GLU A 367 -24.52 -1.85 31.31
N ARG A 368 -24.93 -2.62 32.33
CA ARG A 368 -23.99 -3.34 33.22
C ARG A 368 -23.12 -4.36 32.47
N LEU A 369 -23.57 -4.86 31.33
CA LEU A 369 -22.81 -5.79 30.50
C LEU A 369 -21.80 -5.06 29.58
N LEU A 370 -21.94 -3.74 29.35
CA LEU A 370 -21.05 -2.99 28.46
C LEU A 370 -19.58 -3.02 28.87
N PRO A 371 -19.19 -2.84 30.15
CA PRO A 371 -17.77 -2.89 30.54
C PRO A 371 -17.15 -4.26 30.24
N VAL A 372 -17.92 -5.34 30.38
CA VAL A 372 -17.47 -6.70 30.11
C VAL A 372 -17.28 -6.91 28.61
N ILE A 373 -18.26 -6.48 27.81
CA ILE A 373 -18.20 -6.55 26.34
C ILE A 373 -17.03 -5.69 25.82
N ASP A 374 -16.86 -4.49 26.35
CA ASP A 374 -15.77 -3.55 26.04
C ASP A 374 -14.40 -4.16 26.32
N THR A 375 -14.22 -4.76 27.50
CA THR A 375 -12.95 -5.41 27.88
C THR A 375 -12.65 -6.65 27.03
N MET A 376 -13.66 -7.44 26.68
CA MET A 376 -13.47 -8.69 25.93
C MET A 376 -13.28 -8.46 24.43
N LEU A 377 -13.98 -7.47 23.85
CA LEU A 377 -13.94 -7.14 22.42
C LEU A 377 -13.00 -5.97 22.08
N GLN A 378 -12.49 -5.25 23.07
CA GLN A 378 -11.64 -4.07 22.88
C GLN A 378 -12.25 -3.10 21.87
N LEU A 379 -13.43 -2.61 22.25
CA LEU A 379 -14.22 -1.75 21.38
C LEU A 379 -13.52 -0.41 21.18
N SER A 380 -13.68 0.16 19.99
CA SER A 380 -13.31 1.55 19.76
C SER A 380 -14.27 2.48 20.54
N PRO A 381 -13.85 3.72 20.84
CA PRO A 381 -14.71 4.69 21.49
C PRO A 381 -16.05 4.90 20.76
N GLU A 382 -16.04 4.84 19.43
CA GLU A 382 -17.24 4.94 18.59
C GLU A 382 -18.17 3.73 18.76
N GLU A 383 -17.63 2.52 18.74
CA GLU A 383 -18.39 1.28 18.94
C GLU A 383 -18.99 1.21 20.35
N LYS A 384 -18.22 1.62 21.36
CA LYS A 384 -18.68 1.73 22.74
C LYS A 384 -19.83 2.74 22.87
N GLY A 385 -19.72 3.88 22.21
CA GLY A 385 -20.78 4.89 22.15
C GLY A 385 -22.07 4.35 21.54
N LYS A 386 -21.97 3.63 20.41
CA LYS A 386 -23.14 2.98 19.77
C LYS A 386 -23.81 1.96 20.67
N LEU A 387 -23.04 1.09 21.31
CA LEU A 387 -23.58 0.08 22.23
C LEU A 387 -24.19 0.71 23.49
N ALA A 388 -23.63 1.83 23.97
CA ALA A 388 -24.22 2.59 25.08
C ALA A 388 -25.59 3.18 24.72
N ALA A 389 -25.73 3.80 23.55
CA ALA A 389 -27.01 4.32 23.06
C ALA A 389 -28.08 3.19 22.94
N ILE A 390 -27.68 2.04 22.39
CA ILE A 390 -28.55 0.84 22.28
C ILE A 390 -28.92 0.30 23.68
N ALA A 391 -28.00 0.33 24.64
CA ALA A 391 -28.26 -0.14 25.99
C ALA A 391 -29.23 0.77 26.75
N GLN A 392 -29.19 2.08 26.50
CA GLN A 392 -30.10 3.08 27.07
C GLN A 392 -31.48 3.07 26.41
N GLY A 393 -31.62 2.42 25.26
CA GLY A 393 -32.87 2.42 24.50
C GLY A 393 -33.11 3.74 23.77
N GLU A 394 -32.05 4.52 23.56
CA GLU A 394 -32.02 5.61 22.59
C GLU A 394 -31.97 5.01 21.18
N GLU A 395 -32.96 4.18 20.83
CA GLU A 395 -33.26 3.96 19.42
C GLU A 395 -33.99 5.20 18.91
N GLU A 396 -33.29 5.90 18.03
CA GLU A 396 -33.80 6.79 17.02
C GLU A 396 -35.13 6.23 16.47
N ASN A 397 -36.24 6.88 16.83
CA ASN A 397 -37.59 6.53 16.42
C ASN A 397 -37.85 6.83 14.92
N ALA A 398 -36.80 6.73 14.10
CA ALA A 398 -36.75 7.13 12.71
C ALA A 398 -35.78 6.26 11.91
N SER A 399 -35.93 4.93 11.92
CA SER A 399 -35.52 4.05 10.79
C SER A 399 -35.52 2.56 11.14
N ARG A 400 -36.68 1.96 11.38
CA ARG A 400 -36.81 0.48 11.42
C ARG A 400 -36.62 -0.20 10.04
N SER A 401 -35.92 0.44 9.09
CA SER A 401 -35.65 -0.09 7.75
C SER A 401 -34.28 0.26 7.15
N SER A 402 -33.39 1.00 7.84
CA SER A 402 -32.16 1.52 7.18
C SER A 402 -30.87 0.73 7.45
N GLY A 403 -30.87 -0.23 8.38
CA GLY A 403 -29.63 -0.90 8.83
C GLY A 403 -28.94 -1.82 7.82
N TRP A 404 -29.66 -2.34 6.82
CA TRP A 404 -29.09 -3.21 5.78
C TRP A 404 -29.05 -2.54 4.40
N ALA A 405 -29.93 -1.57 4.13
CA ALA A 405 -30.00 -0.89 2.84
C ALA A 405 -28.74 -0.07 2.53
N SER A 406 -28.12 0.54 3.55
CA SER A 406 -26.90 1.35 3.35
C SER A 406 -25.67 0.54 2.93
N TYR A 407 -25.60 -0.75 3.28
CA TYR A 407 -24.50 -1.63 2.86
C TYR A 407 -24.75 -2.30 1.50
N LEU A 408 -25.99 -2.30 1.02
CA LEU A 408 -26.34 -2.83 -0.31
C LEU A 408 -26.02 -1.83 -1.43
N HIS A 409 -26.10 -0.52 -1.15
CA HIS A 409 -25.76 0.51 -2.13
C HIS A 409 -24.26 0.56 -2.51
N SER A 410 -23.37 0.01 -1.69
CA SER A 410 -21.94 -0.12 -2.03
C SER A 410 -21.61 -1.37 -2.84
N TRP A 411 -22.56 -2.29 -3.01
CA TRP A 411 -22.41 -3.51 -3.82
C TRP A 411 -23.09 -3.38 -5.19
N SER A 412 -24.18 -2.61 -5.29
CA SER A 412 -24.74 -2.23 -6.58
C SER A 412 -23.97 -1.03 -7.12
N GLY A 413 -22.99 -1.26 -7.99
CA GLY A 413 -22.34 -0.22 -8.79
C GLY A 413 -23.29 0.43 -9.80
N LEU A 414 -24.42 0.98 -9.35
CA LEU A 414 -25.32 1.77 -10.16
C LEU A 414 -25.08 3.24 -9.86
N ARG A 415 -24.50 3.91 -10.86
CA ARG A 415 -24.52 5.36 -11.00
C ARG A 415 -25.79 5.79 -11.72
#